data_AF-A0A4R5DQY5-F1
#
_entry.id   AF-A0A4R5DQY5-F1
#
_cell.length_a   1.000
_cell.length_b   1.000
_cell.length_c   1.000
_cell.angle_alpha   90.00
_cell.angle_beta   90.00
_cell.angle_gamma   90.00
#
_symmetry.space_group_name_H-M   'P 1'
#
loop_
_entity.id
_entity.type
_entity.pdbx_description
1 polymer ?
#
loop_
_entity_poly.entity_id
_entity_poly.type
_entity_poly.pdbx_seq_one_letter_code
_entity_poly.pdbx_strand_id
1 'polypeptide(L)'
;MPNKVSRIILDTNLWISFLISRDFSKLDDLIITKGCVLIFSKELLDEFLEVASRPKFRRYFSQSDVEDILDTIDEFAEFITVKSQFDLCRDVKDNFLLSLSLDGAADFLITGDSDLIDIKEFNNTRILNITDFFNLNI
;
A
#
# COMPACT_ATOMS: atom_id res chain seq x y z
N MET A 1 -4.45 23.10 -14.47
CA MET A 1 -4.96 21.71 -14.59
C MET A 1 -5.55 21.37 -13.23
N PRO A 2 -6.74 20.77 -13.11
CA PRO A 2 -7.20 20.33 -11.80
C PRO A 2 -6.16 19.32 -11.28
N ASN A 3 -5.70 19.49 -10.04
CA ASN A 3 -4.76 18.55 -9.42
C ASN A 3 -5.37 17.16 -9.51
N LYS A 4 -4.72 16.26 -10.26
CA LYS A 4 -5.15 14.87 -10.37
C LYS A 4 -4.98 14.24 -8.99
N VAL A 5 -6.06 13.71 -8.44
CA VAL A 5 -6.02 12.91 -7.22
C VAL A 5 -5.12 11.70 -7.45
N SER A 6 -4.11 11.54 -6.60
CA SER A 6 -3.17 10.42 -6.73
C SER A 6 -3.79 9.13 -6.20
N ARG A 7 -3.69 8.06 -6.98
CA ARG A 7 -4.12 6.71 -6.60
C ARG A 7 -2.92 5.92 -6.10
N ILE A 8 -2.99 5.41 -4.88
CA ILE A 8 -1.81 4.90 -4.17
C ILE A 8 -2.09 3.50 -3.64
N ILE A 9 -1.15 2.59 -3.88
CA ILE A 9 -1.07 1.30 -3.21
C ILE A 9 0.02 1.40 -2.14
N LEU A 10 -0.32 1.02 -0.92
CA LEU A 10 0.64 0.83 0.16
C LEU A 10 0.85 -0.68 0.36
N ASP A 11 2.09 -1.12 0.23
CA ASP A 11 2.50 -2.49 0.51
C ASP A 11 2.18 -2.88 1.97
N THR A 12 1.88 -4.17 2.20
CA THR A 12 1.72 -4.81 3.51
C THR A 12 2.80 -4.40 4.51
N ASN A 13 4.07 -4.32 4.10
CA ASN A 13 5.16 -3.94 5.01
C ASN A 13 4.98 -2.54 5.63
N LEU A 14 4.35 -1.59 4.92
CA LEU A 14 4.07 -0.25 5.41
C LEU A 14 2.94 -0.25 6.43
N TRP A 15 1.86 -1.00 6.17
CA TRP A 15 0.75 -1.15 7.12
C TRP A 15 1.23 -1.73 8.46
N ILE A 16 2.07 -2.76 8.38
CA ILE A 16 2.70 -3.35 9.57
C ILE A 16 3.64 -2.34 10.25
N SER A 17 4.38 -1.54 9.48
CA SER A 17 5.22 -0.48 10.04
C SER A 17 4.41 0.56 10.80
N PHE A 18 3.26 1.00 10.29
CA PHE A 18 2.38 1.96 10.96
C PHE A 18 1.81 1.40 12.27
N LEU A 19 1.41 0.13 12.28
CA LEU A 19 0.98 -0.54 13.51
C LEU A 19 2.09 -0.59 14.56
N ILE A 20 3.32 -0.91 14.14
CA ILE A 20 4.47 -1.01 15.06
C ILE A 20 4.86 0.35 15.62
N SER A 21 4.91 1.39 14.78
CA SER A 21 5.28 2.74 15.20
C SER A 21 4.16 3.44 15.97
N ARG A 22 2.90 3.03 15.76
CA ARG A 22 1.68 3.74 16.17
C ARG A 22 1.66 5.19 15.68
N ASP A 23 2.34 5.44 14.57
CA ASP A 23 2.44 6.73 13.91
C ASP A 23 1.69 6.68 12.59
N PHE A 24 0.46 7.19 12.64
CA PHE A 24 -0.46 7.30 11.52
C PHE A 24 -0.43 8.67 10.84
N SER A 25 0.42 9.59 11.31
CA SER A 25 0.48 10.96 10.77
C SER A 25 0.75 10.99 9.27
N LYS A 26 1.56 10.06 8.78
CA LYS A 26 1.83 9.89 7.35
C LYS A 26 0.63 9.37 6.58
N LEU A 27 -0.15 8.46 7.17
CA LEU A 27 -1.37 7.95 6.57
C LEU A 27 -2.44 9.05 6.49
N ASP A 28 -2.59 9.81 7.58
CA ASP A 28 -3.48 10.97 7.63
C ASP A 28 -3.09 12.02 6.59
N ASP A 29 -1.79 12.31 6.43
CA ASP A 29 -1.31 13.27 5.42
C ASP A 29 -1.63 12.81 3.99
N LEU A 30 -1.52 11.51 3.71
CA LEU A 30 -1.89 10.93 2.41
C LEU A 30 -3.38 11.10 2.11
N ILE A 31 -4.24 10.71 3.06
CA ILE A 31 -5.68 10.63 2.86
C ILE A 31 -6.33 12.02 2.98
N ILE A 32 -6.03 12.74 4.06
CA ILE A 32 -6.73 13.98 4.44
C ILE A 32 -6.08 15.19 3.77
N THR A 33 -4.76 15.35 3.89
CA THR A 33 -4.07 16.55 3.37
C THR A 33 -3.94 16.50 1.85
N LYS A 34 -3.44 15.37 1.32
CA LYS A 34 -3.16 15.20 -0.12
C LYS A 34 -4.38 14.68 -0.90
N GLY A 35 -5.43 14.23 -0.21
CA GLY A 35 -6.66 13.75 -0.84
C GLY A 35 -6.44 12.51 -1.71
N CYS A 36 -5.45 11.68 -1.39
CA CYS A 36 -5.12 10.49 -2.17
C CYS A 36 -6.19 9.41 -2.00
N VAL A 37 -6.38 8.59 -3.03
CA VAL A 37 -7.25 7.41 -2.98
C VAL A 37 -6.39 6.19 -2.73
N LEU A 38 -6.66 5.48 -1.64
CA LEU A 38 -6.02 4.21 -1.35
C LEU A 38 -6.60 3.11 -2.25
N ILE A 39 -5.74 2.30 -2.84
CA ILE A 39 -6.11 1.20 -3.72
C ILE A 39 -5.78 -0.11 -3.02
N PHE A 40 -6.78 -0.98 -2.89
CA PHE A 40 -6.64 -2.30 -2.29
C PHE A 40 -7.13 -3.40 -3.22
N SER A 41 -6.56 -4.59 -3.06
CA SER A 41 -7.17 -5.83 -3.53
C SER A 41 -7.50 -6.70 -2.34
N LYS A 42 -8.32 -7.73 -2.58
CA LYS A 42 -8.55 -8.78 -1.58
C LYS A 42 -7.22 -9.44 -1.17
N GLU A 43 -6.33 -9.69 -2.12
CA GLU A 43 -5.04 -10.34 -1.87
C GLU A 43 -4.13 -9.49 -0.98
N LEU A 44 -4.08 -8.17 -1.19
CA LEU A 44 -3.33 -7.26 -0.33
C LEU A 44 -3.88 -7.26 1.11
N LEU A 45 -5.21 -7.24 1.26
CA LEU A 45 -5.87 -7.28 2.55
C LEU A 45 -5.61 -8.62 3.28
N ASP A 46 -5.73 -9.74 2.57
CA ASP A 46 -5.50 -11.08 3.10
C ASP A 46 -4.04 -11.24 3.54
N GLU A 47 -3.07 -10.73 2.76
CA GLU A 47 -1.66 -10.71 3.14
C GLU A 47 -1.42 -9.86 4.38
N PHE A 48 -1.97 -8.65 4.44
CA PHE A 48 -1.88 -7.79 5.61
C PHE A 48 -2.38 -8.50 6.88
N LEU A 49 -3.57 -9.11 6.83
CA LEU A 49 -4.14 -9.86 7.95
C LEU A 49 -3.28 -11.07 8.35
N GLU A 50 -2.77 -11.82 7.37
CA GLU A 50 -1.86 -12.94 7.63
C GLU A 50 -0.60 -12.44 8.35
N VAL A 51 0.04 -11.40 7.83
CA VAL A 51 1.26 -10.85 8.39
C VAL A 51 1.03 -10.28 9.79
N ALA A 52 -0.05 -9.52 9.99
CA ALA A 52 -0.41 -8.93 11.28
C ALA A 52 -0.68 -9.98 12.36
N SER A 53 -1.20 -11.15 11.98
CA SER A 53 -1.49 -12.26 12.91
C SER A 53 -0.24 -12.98 13.45
N ARG A 54 0.95 -12.76 12.85
CA ARG A 54 2.18 -13.51 13.18
C ARG A 54 2.57 -13.29 14.65
N PRO A 55 2.93 -14.34 15.41
CA PRO A 55 3.20 -14.23 16.86
C PRO A 55 4.25 -13.19 17.25
N LYS A 56 5.24 -12.92 16.39
CA LYS A 56 6.28 -11.91 16.60
C LYS A 56 5.73 -10.49 16.75
N PHE A 57 4.53 -10.22 16.23
CA PHE A 57 3.93 -8.89 16.25
C PHE A 57 3.04 -8.60 17.45
N ARG A 58 2.62 -9.63 18.20
CA ARG A 58 1.74 -9.51 19.38
C ARG A 58 2.25 -8.59 20.48
N ARG A 59 3.57 -8.30 20.50
CA ARG A 59 4.20 -7.39 21.46
C ARG A 59 4.16 -5.91 21.06
N TYR A 60 3.82 -5.62 19.81
CA TYR A 60 3.85 -4.27 19.26
C TYR A 60 2.46 -3.65 19.17
N PHE A 61 1.47 -4.44 18.75
CA PHE A 61 0.10 -3.99 18.60
C PHE A 61 -0.88 -5.11 18.97
N SER A 62 -2.08 -4.70 19.35
CA SER A 62 -3.20 -5.55 19.75
C SER A 62 -4.13 -5.84 18.57
N GLN A 63 -5.10 -6.73 18.77
CA GLN A 63 -6.12 -7.00 17.77
C GLN A 63 -7.00 -5.76 17.50
N SER A 64 -7.30 -4.96 18.52
CA SER A 64 -8.08 -3.73 18.34
C SER A 64 -7.33 -2.69 17.50
N ASP A 65 -6.00 -2.60 17.60
CA ASP A 65 -5.21 -1.71 16.72
C ASP A 65 -5.32 -2.14 15.24
N VAL A 66 -5.45 -3.44 14.97
CA VAL A 66 -5.67 -3.96 13.61
C VAL A 66 -7.09 -3.64 13.14
N GLU A 67 -8.09 -3.80 14.01
CA GLU A 67 -9.48 -3.44 13.72
C GLU A 67 -9.63 -1.96 13.36
N ASP A 68 -8.98 -1.05 14.10
CA ASP A 68 -8.98 0.40 13.81
C ASP A 68 -8.41 0.71 12.41
N ILE A 69 -7.36 -0.01 11.98
CA ILE A 69 -6.83 0.12 10.61
C ILE A 69 -7.81 -0.44 9.58
N LEU A 70 -8.47 -1.56 9.86
CA LEU A 70 -9.45 -2.14 8.94
C LEU A 70 -10.63 -1.21 8.72
N ASP A 71 -11.11 -0.54 9.77
CA ASP A 71 -12.16 0.47 9.65
C ASP A 71 -11.69 1.65 8.78
N THR A 72 -10.43 2.07 8.93
CA THR A 72 -9.82 3.10 8.07
C THR A 72 -9.73 2.65 6.61
N ILE A 73 -9.32 1.40 6.36
CA ILE A 73 -9.24 0.85 5.00
C ILE A 73 -10.64 0.77 4.38
N ASP A 74 -11.65 0.31 5.12
CA ASP A 74 -13.03 0.19 4.63
C ASP A 74 -13.63 1.57 4.30
N GLU A 75 -13.30 2.60 5.07
CA GLU A 75 -13.78 3.97 4.85
C GLU A 75 -13.10 4.66 3.65
N PHE A 76 -11.78 4.49 3.48
CA PHE A 76 -10.99 5.31 2.55
C PHE A 76 -10.42 4.58 1.33
N ALA A 77 -10.46 3.24 1.30
CA ALA A 77 -9.90 2.47 0.19
C ALA A 77 -10.92 2.10 -0.89
N GLU A 78 -10.46 2.13 -2.13
CA GLU A 78 -11.16 1.55 -3.27
C GLU A 78 -10.67 0.12 -3.49
N PHE A 79 -11.59 -0.85 -3.37
CA PHE A 79 -11.30 -2.27 -3.60
C PHE A 79 -11.40 -2.64 -5.08
N ILE A 80 -10.28 -3.10 -5.63
CA ILE A 80 -10.12 -3.49 -7.03
C ILE A 80 -10.14 -5.01 -7.15
N THR A 81 -10.92 -5.51 -8.11
CA THR A 81 -10.87 -6.91 -8.53
C THR A 81 -9.72 -7.08 -9.53
N VAL A 82 -8.62 -7.68 -9.08
CA VAL A 82 -7.47 -7.99 -9.92
C VAL A 82 -7.82 -9.11 -10.91
N LYS A 83 -7.52 -8.87 -12.19
CA LYS A 83 -7.74 -9.79 -13.32
C LYS A 83 -6.48 -10.00 -14.15
N SER A 84 -5.61 -9.00 -14.18
CA SER A 84 -4.31 -9.07 -14.83
C SER A 84 -3.38 -10.01 -14.05
N GLN A 85 -2.41 -10.61 -14.76
CA GLN A 85 -1.37 -11.43 -14.16
C GLN A 85 -0.04 -11.10 -14.84
N PHE A 86 0.98 -10.89 -14.01
CA PHE A 86 2.35 -10.59 -14.44
C PHE A 86 3.33 -11.53 -13.76
N ASP A 87 4.46 -11.77 -14.42
CA ASP A 87 5.59 -12.50 -13.87
C ASP A 87 6.86 -11.69 -14.15
N LEU A 88 7.01 -10.59 -13.41
CA LEU A 88 8.03 -9.56 -13.65
C LEU A 88 8.86 -9.26 -12.39
N CYS A 89 8.25 -9.36 -11.20
CA CYS A 89 8.99 -9.27 -9.96
C CYS A 89 9.81 -10.54 -9.76
N ARG A 90 11.00 -10.41 -9.16
CA ARG A 90 11.84 -11.57 -8.81
C ARG A 90 11.20 -12.40 -7.71
N ASP A 91 10.53 -11.76 -6.75
CA ASP A 91 9.63 -12.45 -5.83
C ASP A 91 8.26 -12.59 -6.48
N VAL A 92 7.90 -13.84 -6.80
CA VAL A 92 6.62 -14.18 -7.43
C VAL A 92 5.43 -13.75 -6.56
N LYS A 93 5.62 -13.67 -5.25
CA LYS A 93 4.58 -13.23 -4.31
C LYS A 93 4.20 -11.78 -4.49
N ASP A 94 5.09 -10.94 -5.00
CA ASP A 94 4.82 -9.51 -5.15
C ASP A 94 4.21 -9.15 -6.51
N ASN A 95 4.11 -10.10 -7.43
CA ASN A 95 3.52 -9.88 -8.76
C ASN A 95 2.06 -9.42 -8.68
N PHE A 96 1.32 -9.74 -7.61
CA PHE A 96 -0.04 -9.24 -7.44
C PHE A 96 -0.07 -7.72 -7.23
N LEU A 97 0.97 -7.11 -6.64
CA LEU A 97 1.06 -5.65 -6.47
C LEU A 97 1.21 -4.95 -7.82
N LEU A 98 1.97 -5.54 -8.75
CA LEU A 98 2.05 -5.04 -10.13
C LEU A 98 0.72 -5.21 -10.86
N SER A 99 0.05 -6.34 -10.67
CA SER A 99 -1.27 -6.60 -11.26
C SER A 99 -2.32 -5.61 -10.74
N LEU A 100 -2.32 -5.35 -9.42
CA LEU A 100 -3.17 -4.35 -8.77
C LEU A 100 -2.84 -2.93 -9.25
N SER A 101 -1.56 -2.61 -9.43
CA SER A 101 -1.11 -1.32 -9.95
C SER A 101 -1.74 -1.02 -11.31
N LEU A 102 -1.77 -2.01 -12.21
CA LEU A 102 -2.41 -1.86 -13.51
C LEU A 102 -3.93 -1.77 -13.40
N ASP A 103 -4.58 -2.77 -12.78
CA ASP A 103 -6.04 -2.89 -12.76
C ASP A 103 -6.71 -1.78 -11.94
N GLY A 104 -6.02 -1.27 -10.92
CA GLY A 104 -6.45 -0.15 -10.10
C GLY A 104 -6.10 1.23 -10.66
N ALA A 105 -5.39 1.28 -11.80
CA ALA A 105 -4.83 2.49 -12.39
C ALA A 105 -4.04 3.33 -11.36
N ALA A 106 -3.20 2.66 -10.56
CA ALA A 106 -2.43 3.31 -9.51
C ALA A 106 -1.37 4.24 -10.11
N ASP A 107 -1.26 5.45 -9.56
CA ASP A 107 -0.18 6.38 -9.90
C ASP A 107 1.10 6.00 -9.15
N PHE A 108 0.96 5.46 -7.93
CA PHE A 108 2.07 5.07 -7.07
C PHE A 108 1.86 3.72 -6.41
N LEU A 109 2.93 2.92 -6.38
CA LEU A 109 3.11 1.78 -5.49
C LEU A 109 4.20 2.15 -4.49
N ILE A 110 3.84 2.24 -3.22
CA ILE A 110 4.78 2.58 -2.14
C ILE A 110 5.12 1.29 -1.40
N THR A 111 6.40 0.94 -1.40
CA THR A 111 6.90 -0.33 -0.87
C THR A 111 8.27 -0.17 -0.23
N GLY A 112 8.59 -1.02 0.75
CA GLY A 112 9.95 -1.18 1.27
C GLY A 112 10.78 -2.25 0.55
N ASP A 113 10.20 -2.97 -0.41
CA ASP A 113 10.85 -4.08 -1.10
C ASP A 113 11.78 -3.58 -2.22
N SER A 114 13.06 -3.95 -2.14
CA SER A 114 14.07 -3.53 -3.10
C SER A 114 13.87 -4.13 -4.50
N ASP A 115 13.37 -5.36 -4.61
CA ASP A 115 13.13 -6.00 -5.90
C ASP A 115 11.99 -5.31 -6.65
N LEU A 116 10.96 -4.83 -5.95
CA LEU A 116 9.92 -3.96 -6.54
C LEU A 116 10.46 -2.56 -6.86
N ILE A 117 11.21 -1.93 -5.95
CA ILE A 117 11.77 -0.58 -6.17
C ILE A 117 12.71 -0.55 -7.38
N ASP A 118 13.47 -1.62 -7.62
CA ASP A 118 14.39 -1.73 -8.75
C ASP A 118 13.68 -1.70 -10.11
N ILE A 119 12.38 -2.02 -10.17
CA ILE A 119 11.54 -1.87 -11.36
C ILE A 119 11.35 -0.38 -11.71
N LYS A 120 11.31 0.49 -10.69
CA LYS A 120 11.14 1.96 -10.73
C LYS A 120 9.79 2.44 -11.27
N GLU A 121 9.35 1.91 -12.41
CA GLU A 121 8.12 2.28 -13.08
C GLU A 121 7.52 1.07 -13.78
N PHE A 122 6.22 0.87 -13.57
CA PHE A 122 5.45 -0.20 -14.20
C PHE A 122 4.18 0.39 -14.84
N ASN A 123 4.10 0.37 -16.17
CA ASN A 123 3.08 1.09 -16.94
C ASN A 123 3.04 2.59 -16.57
N ASN A 124 1.96 3.05 -15.92
CA ASN A 124 1.83 4.43 -15.46
C ASN A 124 2.09 4.58 -13.94
N THR A 125 2.51 3.50 -13.29
CA THR A 125 2.70 3.44 -11.84
C THR A 125 4.17 3.64 -11.49
N ARG A 126 4.47 4.64 -10.66
CA ARG A 126 5.81 4.86 -10.10
C ARG A 126 5.97 4.05 -8.83
N ILE A 127 7.07 3.33 -8.71
CA ILE A 127 7.37 2.47 -7.56
C ILE A 127 8.45 3.14 -6.72
N LEU A 128 8.14 3.44 -5.46
CA LEU A 128 8.98 4.26 -4.59
C LEU A 128 8.94 3.72 -3.16
N ASN A 129 9.97 4.03 -2.38
CA ASN A 129 9.84 3.93 -0.93
C ASN A 129 9.07 5.12 -0.36
N ILE A 130 8.60 4.97 0.87
CA ILE A 130 7.79 5.99 1.55
C ILE A 130 8.53 7.34 1.67
N THR A 131 9.84 7.33 1.92
CA THR A 131 10.64 8.55 2.06
C THR A 131 10.70 9.31 0.74
N ASP A 132 10.98 8.61 -0.36
CA ASP A 132 11.05 9.21 -1.69
C ASP A 132 9.70 9.74 -2.15
N PHE A 133 8.61 9.04 -1.81
CA PHE A 133 7.26 9.52 -2.07
C PHE A 133 6.97 10.86 -1.37
N PHE A 134 7.28 11.00 -0.07
CA PHE A 134 7.05 12.26 0.66
C PHE A 134 7.97 13.40 0.21
N ASN A 135 9.10 13.10 -0.42
CA ASN A 135 9.97 14.10 -1.03
C ASN A 135 9.44 14.60 -2.39
N LEU A 136 8.39 13.97 -2.95
CA LEU A 136 7.72 14.49 -4.14
C LEU A 136 6.86 15.71 -3.74
N ASN A 137 7.07 16.83 -4.43
CA ASN A 137 6.18 17.99 -4.38
C ASN A 137 4.90 17.71 -5.20
N ILE A 138 4.10 16.76 -4.73
CA ILE A 138 2.75 16.42 -5.21
C ILE A 138 1.69 17.07 -4.32
#